data_AF-A0A178XPU0-F1
#
_entry.id   AF-A0A178XPU0-F1
#
_cell.length_a   1.000
_cell.length_b   1.000
_cell.length_c   1.000
_cell.angle_alpha   90.00
_cell.angle_beta   90.00
_cell.angle_gamma   90.00
#
_symmetry.space_group_name_H-M   'P 1'
#
loop_
_entity.id
_entity.type
_entity.pdbx_description
1 polymer ?
#
loop_
_entity_poly.entity_id
_entity_poly.type
_entity_poly.pdbx_seq_one_letter_code
_entity_poly.pdbx_strand_id
1 'polypeptide(L)'
;MNRAFQAIETLLALLLAAMVIMVFGNVVLRYVFNSGIVVSEELSRIFFVWITFIGAVVAMRDGSHLGMDTFVRALTRRGRIVCCVLSQSLILVCCAMLLHGTWLQHEVNASTLAPVTEIPMIWVHGVVYLSASGIGFHALVKLCRAVTGRIRDSELLETSASEEIPPVAAAERAER
;
A
#
# COMPACT_ATOMS: atom_id res chain seq x y z
N MET A 1 11.75 -11.20 -9.04
CA MET A 1 10.60 -10.61 -8.32
C MET A 1 10.95 -10.30 -6.87
N ASN A 2 11.49 -11.24 -6.07
CA ASN A 2 11.81 -11.01 -4.65
C ASN A 2 12.75 -9.83 -4.35
N ARG A 3 13.82 -9.60 -5.14
CA ARG A 3 14.78 -8.51 -4.86
C ARG A 3 14.17 -7.10 -5.00
N ALA A 4 13.24 -6.91 -5.93
CA ALA A 4 12.58 -5.62 -6.11
C ALA A 4 11.65 -5.30 -4.92
N PHE A 5 10.94 -6.31 -4.40
CA PHE A 5 10.12 -6.15 -3.21
C PHE A 5 10.95 -5.88 -1.96
N GLN A 6 12.04 -6.61 -1.77
CA GLN A 6 12.97 -6.34 -0.66
C GLN A 6 13.56 -4.93 -0.74
N ALA A 7 13.82 -4.42 -1.94
CA ALA A 7 14.25 -3.03 -2.14
C ALA A 7 13.14 -2.02 -1.75
N ILE A 8 11.88 -2.32 -2.05
CA ILE A 8 10.74 -1.47 -1.67
C ILE A 8 10.51 -1.50 -0.16
N GLU A 9 10.58 -2.67 0.48
CA GLU A 9 10.44 -2.82 1.94
C GLU A 9 11.57 -2.09 2.69
N THR A 10 12.81 -2.23 2.22
CA THR A 10 13.95 -1.48 2.80
C THR A 10 13.81 0.03 2.58
N LEU A 11 13.34 0.46 1.41
CA LEU A 11 13.02 1.87 1.16
C LEU A 11 11.94 2.40 2.11
N LEU A 12 10.85 1.64 2.33
CA LEU A 12 9.79 1.99 3.28
C LEU A 12 10.33 2.11 4.70
N ALA A 13 11.17 1.17 5.14
CA ALA A 13 11.80 1.20 6.45
C ALA A 13 12.70 2.42 6.64
N LEU A 14 13.49 2.77 5.61
CA LEU A 14 14.36 3.95 5.62
C LEU A 14 13.56 5.26 5.66
N LEU A 15 12.50 5.37 4.85
CA LEU A 15 11.59 6.53 4.86
C LEU A 15 10.93 6.70 6.23
N LEU A 16 10.48 5.60 6.83
CA LEU A 16 9.87 5.61 8.16
C LEU A 16 10.87 6.05 9.23
N ALA A 17 12.08 5.47 9.22
CA ALA A 17 13.14 5.85 10.13
C ALA A 17 13.51 7.34 9.99
N ALA A 18 13.65 7.82 8.75
CA ALA A 18 13.93 9.23 8.47
C ALA A 18 12.82 10.15 9.01
N MET A 19 11.54 9.80 8.78
CA MET A 19 10.39 10.53 9.31
C MET A 19 10.42 10.59 10.85
N VAL A 20 10.66 9.46 11.52
CA VAL A 20 10.73 9.38 12.98
C VAL A 20 11.87 10.24 13.53
N ILE A 21 13.08 10.14 12.96
CA ILE A 21 14.24 10.93 13.38
C ILE A 21 13.95 12.43 13.20
N MET A 22 13.31 12.82 12.11
CA MET A 22 13.01 14.21 11.82
C MET A 22 12.01 14.79 12.82
N VAL A 23 10.87 14.10 13.02
CA VAL A 23 9.82 14.53 13.96
C VAL A 23 10.36 14.54 15.39
N PHE A 24 11.06 13.48 15.81
CA PHE A 24 11.65 13.40 17.14
C PHE A 24 12.73 14.47 17.36
N GLY A 25 13.62 14.66 16.40
CA GLY A 25 14.65 15.70 16.44
C GLY A 25 14.06 17.09 16.55
N ASN A 26 12.98 17.37 15.80
CA ASN A 26 12.28 18.65 15.88
C ASN A 26 11.62 18.89 17.25
N VAL A 27 11.06 17.84 17.86
CA VAL A 27 10.53 17.88 19.23
C VAL A 27 11.65 18.20 20.22
N VAL A 28 12.78 17.48 20.18
CA VAL A 28 13.92 17.73 21.07
C VAL A 28 14.44 19.16 20.91
N LEU A 29 14.60 19.63 19.67
CA LEU A 29 15.09 20.98 19.41
C LEU A 29 14.16 22.04 20.03
N ARG A 30 12.85 21.83 19.90
CA ARG A 30 11.84 22.77 20.37
C ARG A 30 11.80 22.86 21.89
N TYR A 31 11.91 21.72 22.59
CA TYR A 31 11.81 21.69 24.04
C TYR A 31 13.14 21.94 24.76
N VAL A 32 14.28 21.58 24.17
CA VAL A 32 15.60 21.72 24.82
C VAL A 32 16.29 23.02 24.40
N PHE A 33 16.20 23.40 23.12
CA PHE A 33 16.91 24.54 22.55
C PHE A 33 16.01 25.73 22.22
N ASN A 34 14.70 25.63 22.50
CA ASN A 34 13.70 26.64 22.17
C ASN A 34 13.73 27.08 20.69
N SER A 35 14.15 26.18 19.80
CA SER A 35 14.33 26.38 18.36
C SER A 35 13.72 25.22 17.59
N GLY A 36 13.28 25.40 16.35
CA GLY A 36 12.57 24.36 15.59
C GLY A 36 12.91 24.36 14.11
N ILE A 37 12.76 23.20 13.47
CA ILE A 37 12.94 23.00 12.04
C ILE A 37 11.55 23.02 11.40
N VAL A 38 11.14 24.17 10.84
CA VAL A 38 9.81 24.35 10.22
C VAL A 38 9.58 23.34 9.07
N VAL A 39 10.64 23.05 8.31
CA VAL A 39 10.63 22.06 7.21
C VAL A 39 10.32 20.65 7.69
N SER A 40 10.60 20.31 8.96
CA SER A 40 10.38 18.97 9.50
C SER A 40 8.91 18.56 9.48
N GLU A 41 8.00 19.50 9.72
CA GLU A 41 6.57 19.21 9.74
C GLU A 41 6.04 18.90 8.32
N GLU A 42 6.57 19.61 7.32
CA GLU A 42 6.20 19.42 5.92
C GLU A 42 6.80 18.13 5.34
N LEU A 43 8.10 17.90 5.50
CA LEU A 43 8.77 16.70 4.98
C LEU A 43 8.24 15.41 5.62
N SER A 44 7.93 15.43 6.92
CA SER A 44 7.33 14.27 7.58
C SER A 44 5.96 13.89 7.02
N ARG A 45 5.12 14.89 6.67
CA ARG A 45 3.85 14.65 5.96
C ARG A 45 4.09 14.05 4.58
N ILE A 46 5.08 14.54 3.84
CA ILE A 46 5.41 14.01 2.51
C ILE A 46 5.87 12.55 2.61
N PHE A 47 6.79 12.23 3.52
CA PHE A 47 7.23 10.86 3.76
C PHE A 47 6.07 9.95 4.18
N PHE A 48 5.18 10.43 5.05
CA PHE A 48 4.00 9.68 5.48
C PHE A 48 3.09 9.30 4.30
N VAL A 49 2.80 10.24 3.39
CA VAL A 49 2.01 9.98 2.17
C VAL A 49 2.69 8.91 1.32
N TRP A 50 3.99 9.04 1.08
CA TRP A 50 4.76 8.09 0.28
C TRP A 50 4.78 6.69 0.89
N ILE A 51 5.05 6.57 2.20
CA ILE A 51 5.05 5.30 2.94
C ILE A 51 3.68 4.64 2.86
N THR A 52 2.61 5.41 3.06
CA THR A 52 1.24 4.88 3.06
C THR A 52 0.86 4.29 1.70
N PHE A 53 1.11 5.01 0.62
CA PHE A 53 0.74 4.56 -0.73
C PHE A 53 1.63 3.42 -1.25
N ILE A 54 2.95 3.50 -1.04
CA ILE A 54 3.86 2.41 -1.42
C ILE A 54 3.61 1.17 -0.56
N GLY A 55 3.41 1.35 0.75
CA GLY A 55 3.07 0.29 1.69
C GLY A 55 1.76 -0.41 1.32
N ALA A 56 0.74 0.35 0.89
CA ALA A 56 -0.51 -0.23 0.38
C ALA A 56 -0.31 -1.14 -0.84
N VAL A 57 0.55 -0.75 -1.79
CA VAL A 57 0.89 -1.58 -2.96
C VAL A 57 1.55 -2.90 -2.55
N VAL A 58 2.48 -2.84 -1.58
CA VAL A 58 3.16 -4.04 -1.06
C VAL A 58 2.18 -4.93 -0.30
N ALA A 59 1.38 -4.38 0.61
CA ALA A 59 0.40 -5.12 1.41
C ALA A 59 -0.66 -5.81 0.54
N MET A 60 -1.02 -5.22 -0.61
CA MET A 60 -2.02 -5.80 -1.50
C MET A 60 -1.58 -7.10 -2.18
N ARG A 61 -0.27 -7.39 -2.19
CA ARG A 61 0.27 -8.67 -2.66
C ARG A 61 -0.19 -9.82 -1.76
N ASP A 62 -0.22 -9.58 -0.45
CA ASP A 62 -0.57 -10.59 0.55
C ASP A 62 -2.09 -10.86 0.56
N GLY A 63 -2.88 -9.98 -0.08
CA GLY A 63 -4.28 -10.24 -0.39
C GLY A 63 -5.23 -10.13 0.80
N SER A 64 -4.79 -9.50 1.88
CA SER A 64 -5.48 -9.39 3.16
C SER A 64 -6.72 -8.47 3.12
N HIS A 65 -7.80 -8.93 2.50
CA HIS A 65 -9.14 -8.41 2.81
C HIS A 65 -9.67 -9.13 4.04
N LEU A 66 -9.11 -8.77 5.20
CA LEU A 66 -9.17 -9.39 6.55
C LEU A 66 -10.56 -9.74 7.13
N GLY A 67 -11.64 -9.65 6.36
CA GLY A 67 -12.99 -10.08 6.74
C GLY A 67 -13.80 -10.81 5.67
N MET A 68 -13.34 -10.84 4.41
CA MET A 68 -14.08 -11.51 3.34
C MET A 68 -13.71 -13.00 3.24
N ASP A 69 -12.51 -13.39 3.67
CA ASP A 69 -12.00 -14.76 3.56
C ASP A 69 -12.85 -15.79 4.31
N THR A 70 -13.25 -15.54 5.55
CA THR A 70 -14.09 -16.47 6.33
C THR A 70 -15.44 -16.70 5.67
N PHE A 71 -16.04 -15.65 5.12
CA PHE A 71 -17.30 -15.74 4.38
C PHE A 71 -17.11 -16.53 3.07
N VAL A 72 -16.06 -16.19 2.30
CA VAL A 72 -15.75 -16.82 1.01
C VAL A 72 -15.35 -18.30 1.13
N ARG A 73 -14.77 -18.70 2.27
CA ARG A 73 -14.47 -20.11 2.58
C ARG A 73 -15.73 -20.97 2.73
N ALA A 74 -16.84 -20.40 3.20
CA ALA A 74 -18.12 -21.10 3.34
C ALA A 74 -18.90 -21.26 2.02
N LEU A 75 -18.50 -20.57 0.94
CA LEU A 75 -19.17 -20.65 -0.35
C LEU A 75 -18.67 -21.81 -1.22
N THR A 76 -19.56 -22.30 -2.09
CA THR A 76 -19.20 -23.24 -3.16
C THR A 76 -18.23 -22.61 -4.16
N ARG A 77 -17.50 -23.43 -4.93
CA ARG A 77 -16.49 -22.99 -5.90
C ARG A 77 -16.97 -21.86 -6.82
N ARG A 78 -18.22 -21.94 -7.31
CA ARG A 78 -18.81 -20.89 -8.18
C ARG A 78 -19.01 -19.58 -7.43
N GLY A 79 -19.48 -19.63 -6.18
CA GLY A 79 -19.65 -18.45 -5.34
C GLY A 79 -18.32 -17.76 -5.02
N ARG A 80 -17.28 -18.54 -4.76
CA ARG A 80 -15.92 -18.02 -4.54
C ARG A 80 -15.36 -17.26 -5.75
N ILE A 81 -15.58 -17.78 -6.96
CA ILE A 81 -15.17 -17.11 -8.21
C ILE A 81 -15.96 -15.81 -8.41
N VAL A 82 -17.27 -15.81 -8.17
CA VAL A 82 -18.11 -14.59 -8.30
C VAL A 82 -17.66 -13.51 -7.31
N CYS A 83 -17.43 -13.86 -6.04
CA CYS A 83 -16.91 -12.92 -5.04
C CYS A 83 -15.54 -12.37 -5.44
N CYS A 84 -14.64 -13.22 -5.93
CA CYS A 84 -13.33 -12.79 -6.42
C CYS A 84 -13.46 -11.79 -7.57
N VAL A 85 -14.25 -12.11 -8.60
CA VAL A 85 -14.51 -11.23 -9.74
C VAL A 85 -15.11 -9.89 -9.28
N LEU A 86 -16.11 -9.92 -8.41
CA LEU A 86 -16.76 -8.72 -7.90
C LEU A 86 -15.79 -7.84 -7.11
N SER A 87 -15.02 -8.42 -6.19
CA SER A 87 -14.02 -7.73 -5.38
C SER A 87 -12.94 -7.09 -6.26
N GLN A 88 -12.36 -7.85 -7.20
CA GLN A 88 -11.33 -7.31 -8.10
C GLN A 88 -11.88 -6.23 -9.04
N SER A 89 -13.13 -6.36 -9.48
CA SER A 89 -13.79 -5.33 -10.30
C SER A 89 -13.98 -4.05 -9.50
N LEU A 90 -14.41 -4.14 -8.24
CA LEU A 90 -14.59 -2.98 -7.37
C LEU A 90 -13.25 -2.26 -7.10
N ILE A 91 -12.19 -3.02 -6.84
CA ILE A 91 -10.83 -2.47 -6.68
C ILE A 91 -10.40 -1.70 -7.94
N LEU A 92 -10.64 -2.29 -9.13
CA LEU A 92 -10.34 -1.65 -10.41
C LEU A 92 -11.10 -0.33 -10.60
N VAL A 93 -12.38 -0.28 -10.23
CA VAL A 93 -13.18 0.95 -10.25
C VAL A 93 -12.61 1.99 -9.29
N CYS A 94 -12.26 1.61 -8.06
CA CYS A 94 -11.64 2.52 -7.10
C CYS A 94 -10.31 3.09 -7.64
N CYS A 95 -9.48 2.26 -8.26
CA CYS A 95 -8.22 2.73 -8.86
C CYS A 95 -8.44 3.66 -10.05
N ALA A 96 -9.42 3.37 -10.91
CA ALA A 96 -9.78 4.25 -12.01
C ALA A 96 -10.27 5.61 -11.47
N MET A 97 -11.10 5.62 -10.42
CA MET A 97 -11.54 6.85 -9.77
C MET A 97 -10.38 7.65 -9.17
N LEU A 98 -9.43 6.98 -8.50
CA LEU A 98 -8.24 7.63 -7.97
C LEU A 98 -7.38 8.24 -9.08
N LEU A 99 -7.08 7.48 -10.14
CA LEU A 99 -6.31 7.98 -11.28
C LEU A 99 -6.98 9.17 -11.96
N HIS A 100 -8.30 9.10 -12.16
CA HIS A 100 -9.08 10.20 -12.74
C HIS A 100 -9.07 11.44 -11.83
N GLY A 101 -9.26 11.26 -10.52
CA GLY A 101 -9.20 12.36 -9.55
C GLY A 101 -7.82 13.02 -9.50
N THR A 102 -6.74 12.23 -9.52
CA THR A 102 -5.38 12.74 -9.56
C THR A 102 -5.08 13.44 -10.89
N TRP A 103 -5.58 12.92 -12.01
CA TRP A 103 -5.47 13.55 -13.34
C TRP A 103 -6.12 14.93 -13.39
N LEU A 104 -7.35 15.06 -12.87
CA LEU A 104 -8.03 16.36 -12.78
C LEU A 104 -7.28 17.38 -11.92
N GLN A 105 -6.56 16.92 -10.89
CA GLN A 105 -5.75 17.77 -10.01
C GLN A 105 -4.31 17.93 -10.49
N HIS A 106 -3.93 17.37 -11.65
CA HIS A 106 -2.54 17.34 -12.11
C HIS A 106 -1.97 18.75 -12.27
N GLU A 107 -2.69 19.62 -13.01
CA GLU A 107 -2.25 20.99 -13.28
C GLU A 107 -2.19 21.83 -12.00
N VAL A 108 -3.15 21.65 -11.10
CA VAL A 108 -3.18 22.34 -9.80
C VAL A 108 -1.99 21.92 -8.95
N ASN A 109 -1.69 20.62 -8.88
CA ASN A 109 -0.57 20.09 -8.12
C ASN A 109 0.79 20.44 -8.74
N ALA A 110 0.86 20.58 -10.07
CA ALA A 110 2.09 20.98 -10.76
C ALA A 110 2.42 22.46 -10.58
N SER A 111 1.40 23.32 -10.51
CA SER A 111 1.55 24.77 -10.36
C SER A 111 1.60 25.24 -8.91
N THR A 112 1.13 24.43 -7.96
CA THR A 112 1.15 24.77 -6.52
C THR A 112 2.43 24.27 -5.87
N LEU A 113 3.17 25.18 -5.23
CA LEU A 113 4.37 24.87 -4.45
C LEU A 113 4.01 24.68 -2.97
N ALA A 114 4.75 23.81 -2.30
CA ALA A 114 4.64 23.62 -0.87
C ALA A 114 5.11 24.88 -0.12
N PRO A 115 4.43 25.33 0.95
CA PRO A 115 4.66 26.65 1.55
C PRO A 115 6.05 26.84 2.17
N VAL A 116 6.69 25.76 2.63
CA VAL A 116 7.97 25.83 3.33
C VAL A 116 9.12 25.34 2.45
N THR A 117 8.95 24.19 1.78
CA THR A 117 10.02 23.59 0.97
C THR A 117 10.06 24.09 -0.46
N GLU A 118 9.01 24.81 -0.91
CA GLU A 118 8.85 25.28 -2.29
C GLU A 118 8.91 24.14 -3.32
N ILE A 119 8.65 22.90 -2.89
CA ILE A 119 8.60 21.73 -3.77
C ILE A 119 7.23 21.69 -4.44
N PRO A 120 7.14 21.40 -5.75
CA PRO A 120 5.86 21.21 -6.42
C PRO A 120 5.03 20.08 -5.80
N MET A 121 3.74 20.35 -5.51
CA MET A 121 2.84 19.39 -4.86
C MET A 121 2.59 18.12 -5.69
N ILE A 122 2.94 18.15 -6.98
CA ILE A 122 2.97 16.96 -7.85
C ILE A 122 3.90 15.87 -7.31
N TRP A 123 5.00 16.21 -6.62
CA TRP A 123 5.88 15.21 -6.01
C TRP A 123 5.26 14.54 -4.79
N VAL A 124 4.34 15.23 -4.12
CA VAL A 124 3.64 14.70 -2.95
C VAL A 124 2.49 13.81 -3.40
N HIS A 125 1.66 14.30 -4.31
CA HIS A 125 0.45 13.61 -4.77
C HIS A 125 0.69 12.65 -5.94
N GLY A 126 1.82 12.77 -6.63
CA GLY A 126 2.16 11.92 -7.79
C GLY A 126 2.32 10.45 -7.43
N VAL A 127 2.62 10.14 -6.16
CA VAL A 127 2.67 8.74 -5.67
C VAL A 127 1.33 8.02 -5.85
N VAL A 128 0.21 8.75 -5.89
CA VAL A 128 -1.13 8.17 -6.14
C VAL A 128 -1.21 7.53 -7.53
N TYR A 129 -0.55 8.11 -8.55
CA TYR A 129 -0.47 7.49 -9.88
C TYR A 129 0.26 6.15 -9.83
N LEU A 130 1.39 6.12 -9.11
CA LEU A 130 2.20 4.91 -8.95
C LEU A 130 1.39 3.82 -8.23
N SER A 131 0.75 4.16 -7.11
CA SER A 131 0.03 3.19 -6.30
C SER A 131 -1.23 2.68 -7.00
N ALA A 132 -2.03 3.58 -7.58
CA ALA A 132 -3.26 3.19 -8.27
C ALA A 132 -2.96 2.36 -9.53
N SER A 133 -1.87 2.66 -10.24
CA SER A 133 -1.43 1.84 -11.38
C SER A 133 -0.91 0.47 -10.94
N GLY A 134 -0.10 0.40 -9.89
CA GLY A 134 0.44 -0.88 -9.37
C GLY A 134 -0.68 -1.79 -8.84
N ILE A 135 -1.57 -1.25 -8.03
CA ILE A 135 -2.74 -1.94 -7.50
C ILE A 135 -3.68 -2.34 -8.64
N GLY A 136 -4.00 -1.41 -9.54
CA GLY A 136 -4.90 -1.65 -10.67
C GLY A 136 -4.38 -2.74 -11.60
N PHE A 137 -3.08 -2.77 -11.88
CA PHE A 137 -2.45 -3.82 -12.67
C PHE A 137 -2.57 -5.19 -11.99
N HIS A 138 -2.28 -5.28 -10.69
CA HIS A 138 -2.42 -6.54 -9.95
C HIS A 138 -3.87 -7.03 -9.92
N ALA A 139 -4.83 -6.11 -9.70
CA ALA A 139 -6.25 -6.43 -9.72
C ALA A 139 -6.72 -6.89 -11.11
N LEU A 140 -6.25 -6.24 -12.17
CA LEU A 140 -6.54 -6.62 -13.56
C LEU A 140 -6.02 -8.02 -13.88
N VAL A 141 -4.78 -8.34 -13.50
CA VAL A 141 -4.21 -9.69 -13.70
C VAL A 141 -5.02 -10.75 -12.95
N LYS A 142 -5.40 -10.50 -11.69
CA LYS A 142 -6.25 -11.41 -10.92
C LYS A 142 -7.63 -11.58 -11.57
N LEU A 143 -8.25 -10.51 -12.04
CA LEU A 143 -9.53 -10.52 -12.73
C LEU A 143 -9.47 -11.31 -14.05
N CYS A 144 -8.46 -11.08 -14.89
CA CYS A 144 -8.27 -11.84 -16.12
C CYS A 144 -8.06 -13.33 -15.86
N ARG A 145 -7.30 -13.70 -14.82
CA ARG A 145 -7.13 -15.10 -14.41
C ARG A 145 -8.44 -15.73 -13.92
N ALA A 146 -9.27 -14.96 -13.20
CA ALA A 146 -10.60 -15.39 -12.76
C ALA A 146 -11.54 -15.67 -13.93
N VAL A 147 -11.62 -14.74 -14.88
CA VAL A 147 -12.51 -14.84 -16.04
C VAL A 147 -12.07 -15.95 -17.01
N THR A 148 -10.77 -16.17 -17.17
CA THR A 148 -10.24 -17.26 -18.03
C THR A 148 -10.34 -18.65 -17.41
N GLY A 149 -10.93 -18.79 -16.21
CA GLY A 149 -11.12 -20.08 -15.54
C GLY A 149 -9.82 -20.77 -15.12
N ARG A 150 -8.69 -20.04 -15.14
CA ARG A 150 -7.36 -20.55 -14.78
C ARG A 150 -7.06 -20.51 -13.28
N ILE A 151 -8.02 -20.06 -12.46
CA ILE A 151 -7.88 -20.09 -11.01
C ILE A 151 -8.03 -21.53 -10.51
N ARG A 152 -6.91 -22.05 -10.01
CA ARG A 152 -6.82 -23.35 -9.35
C ARG A 152 -7.36 -23.22 -7.93
N ASP A 153 -8.12 -24.19 -7.45
CA ASP A 153 -8.76 -24.12 -6.12
C ASP A 153 -7.72 -23.96 -4.98
N SER A 154 -6.45 -24.31 -5.24
CA SER A 154 -5.31 -24.07 -4.35
C SER A 154 -4.92 -22.59 -4.23
N GLU A 155 -4.96 -21.78 -5.30
CA GLU A 155 -4.61 -20.33 -5.23
C GLU A 155 -5.66 -19.53 -4.44
N LEU A 156 -6.91 -20.01 -4.44
CA LEU A 156 -8.02 -19.45 -3.65
C LEU A 156 -7.92 -19.76 -2.15
N LEU A 157 -7.12 -20.76 -1.79
CA LEU A 157 -6.88 -21.19 -0.41
C LEU A 157 -5.49 -20.74 0.10
N GLU A 158 -4.47 -20.66 -0.77
CA GLU A 158 -3.11 -20.22 -0.46
C GLU A 158 -3.03 -18.74 -0.04
N THR A 159 -3.82 -17.85 -0.65
CA THR A 159 -3.96 -16.45 -0.18
C THR A 159 -4.42 -16.41 1.28
N SER A 160 -5.23 -17.39 1.68
CA SER A 160 -5.84 -17.50 2.99
C SER A 160 -4.97 -18.29 4.00
N ALA A 161 -4.12 -19.21 3.52
CA ALA A 161 -3.23 -20.05 4.34
C ALA A 161 -1.90 -19.36 4.67
N SER A 162 -1.41 -18.44 3.82
CA SER A 162 -0.26 -17.59 4.14
C SER A 162 -0.56 -16.61 5.29
N GLU A 163 -1.84 -16.39 5.60
CA GLU A 163 -2.32 -15.47 6.64
C GLU A 163 -2.52 -16.17 8.01
N GLU A 164 -2.64 -17.49 8.02
CA GLU A 164 -2.92 -18.30 9.23
C GLU A 164 -1.67 -18.74 10.01
N ILE A 165 -0.46 -18.40 9.57
CA ILE A 165 0.76 -18.67 10.36
C ILE A 165 1.02 -17.45 11.24
N PRO A 166 0.55 -17.41 12.50
CA PRO A 166 1.07 -16.44 13.45
C PRO A 166 2.59 -16.67 13.54
N PRO A 167 3.42 -15.61 13.47
CA PRO A 167 4.89 -15.73 13.48
C PRO A 167 5.45 -16.45 14.72
N VAL A 168 4.63 -16.69 15.74
CA VAL A 168 4.96 -17.41 16.97
C VAL A 168 4.95 -18.94 16.79
N ALA A 169 4.12 -19.51 15.90
CA ALA A 169 3.98 -20.97 15.78
C ALA A 169 5.16 -21.65 15.03
N ALA A 170 5.93 -20.89 14.26
CA ALA A 170 7.15 -21.38 13.62
C ALA A 170 8.33 -21.44 14.59
N ALA A 171 8.36 -20.59 15.62
CA ALA A 171 9.39 -20.60 16.65
C ALA A 171 9.23 -21.79 17.61
N GLU A 172 8.00 -22.14 18.02
CA GLU A 172 7.74 -23.28 18.92
C GLU A 172 8.05 -24.66 18.29
N ARG A 173 8.09 -24.78 16.95
CA ARG A 173 8.44 -26.04 16.26
C ARG A 173 9.94 -26.24 16.06
N ALA A 174 10.76 -25.21 16.29
CA ALA A 174 12.21 -25.35 16.28
C ALA A 174 12.77 -25.77 17.66
N GLU A 175 11.94 -25.66 18.71
CA GLU A 175 12.31 -26.00 20.10
C GLU A 175 11.75 -27.35 20.58
N ARG A 176 11.07 -28.12 19.73
CA ARG A 176 10.65 -29.51 19.98
C ARG A 176 11.29 -30.48 19.00
#